data_AF-A0A3M2CBA2-F1
#
_entry.id   AF-A0A3M2CBA2-F1
#
_cell.length_a   1.000
_cell.length_b   1.000
_cell.length_c   1.000
_cell.angle_alpha   90.00
_cell.angle_beta   90.00
_cell.angle_gamma   90.00
#
_symmetry.space_group_name_H-M   'P 1'
#
loop_
_entity.id
_entity.type
_entity.pdbx_description
1 polymer ?
#
loop_
_entity_poly.entity_id
_entity_poly.type
_entity_poly.pdbx_seq_one_letter_code
_entity_poly.pdbx_strand_id
1 'polypeptide(L)'
;MVTLGIVLLLAVPWSAAMTVLGLWIIFDTPRVRMLSDPGVSLGVGLASVACGQLVFMVCVCDRVFPRAAKRLVVPAEAISGGLFALGLLWSGVFALFG
;
A
#
# COMPACT_ATOMS: atom_id res chain seq x y z
N MET A 1 -19.31 18.37 7.12
CA MET A 1 -17.95 18.57 7.68
C MET A 1 -17.54 17.44 8.61
N VAL A 2 -18.40 17.00 9.55
CA VAL A 2 -18.12 15.91 10.50
C VAL A 2 -17.69 14.59 9.81
N THR A 3 -18.38 14.18 8.74
CA THR A 3 -18.07 12.96 7.98
C THR A 3 -16.69 12.99 7.31
N LEU A 4 -16.19 14.18 6.99
CA LEU A 4 -14.89 14.39 6.35
C LEU A 4 -13.76 14.20 7.36
N GLY A 5 -13.93 14.78 8.56
CA GLY A 5 -12.97 14.62 9.67
C GLY A 5 -12.83 13.17 10.13
N ILE A 6 -13.92 12.41 10.19
CA ILE A 6 -13.90 10.99 10.59
C ILE A 6 -13.14 10.16 9.56
N VAL A 7 -13.37 10.38 8.26
CA VAL A 7 -12.64 9.65 7.20
C VAL A 7 -11.15 9.98 7.23
N LEU A 8 -10.77 11.23 7.47
CA LEU A 8 -9.36 11.59 7.61
C LEU A 8 -8.73 10.95 8.85
N LEU A 9 -9.41 10.97 9.99
CA LEU A 9 -8.93 10.38 11.24
C LEU A 9 -8.81 8.86 11.18
N LEU A 10 -9.56 8.18 10.32
CA LEU A 10 -9.45 6.72 10.12
C LEU A 10 -8.46 6.37 9.01
N ALA A 11 -8.49 7.10 7.89
CA ALA A 11 -7.66 6.78 6.72
C ALA A 11 -6.17 7.07 6.95
N VAL A 12 -5.82 8.13 7.67
CA VAL A 12 -4.42 8.47 7.97
C VAL A 12 -3.74 7.39 8.81
N PRO A 13 -4.26 7.00 10.00
CA PRO A 13 -3.63 5.94 10.79
C PRO A 13 -3.70 4.59 10.08
N TRP A 14 -4.73 4.31 9.29
CA TRP A 14 -4.81 3.08 8.50
C TRP A 14 -3.72 3.00 7.44
N SER A 15 -3.51 4.09 6.69
CA SER A 15 -2.42 4.20 5.71
C SER A 15 -1.05 4.06 6.38
N ALA A 16 -0.85 4.76 7.50
CA ALA A 16 0.39 4.68 8.27
C ALA A 16 0.63 3.25 8.76
N ALA A 17 -0.39 2.58 9.30
CA ALA A 17 -0.31 1.19 9.74
C ALA A 17 0.08 0.26 8.58
N MET A 18 -0.56 0.36 7.41
CA MET A 18 -0.24 -0.46 6.24
C MET A 18 1.19 -0.23 5.71
N THR A 19 1.67 1.01 5.80
CA THR A 19 3.03 1.36 5.40
C THR A 19 4.05 0.78 6.38
N VAL A 20 3.82 0.94 7.68
CA VAL A 20 4.67 0.38 8.74
C VAL A 20 4.67 -1.14 8.70
N LEU A 21 3.51 -1.78 8.50
CA LEU A 21 3.39 -3.23 8.35
C LEU A 21 4.15 -3.74 7.12
N GLY A 22 4.02 -3.07 5.97
CA GLY A 22 4.74 -3.46 4.76
C GLY A 22 6.25 -3.34 4.91
N LEU A 23 6.73 -2.26 5.54
CA LEU A 23 8.15 -2.11 5.89
C LEU A 23 8.60 -3.17 6.90
N TRP A 24 7.76 -3.48 7.89
CA TRP A 24 8.06 -4.51 8.88
C TRP A 24 8.23 -5.88 8.21
N ILE A 25 7.36 -6.25 7.27
CA ILE A 25 7.47 -7.50 6.48
C ILE A 25 8.76 -7.55 5.64
N ILE A 26 9.22 -6.40 5.12
CA ILE A 26 10.46 -6.32 4.33
C ILE A 26 11.70 -6.51 5.22
N PHE A 27 11.73 -5.83 6.37
CA PHE A 27 12.93 -5.74 7.21
C PHE A 27 13.01 -6.80 8.31
N ASP A 28 11.88 -7.32 8.76
CA ASP A 28 11.76 -8.35 9.77
C ASP A 28 10.83 -9.42 9.22
N THR A 29 11.39 -10.30 8.39
CA THR A 29 10.66 -11.39 7.73
C THR A 29 9.97 -12.22 8.80
N PRO A 30 8.63 -12.14 8.94
CA PRO A 30 7.97 -12.85 10.01
C PRO A 30 8.11 -14.34 9.71
N ARG A 31 8.45 -15.15 10.74
CA ARG A 31 8.66 -16.62 10.63
C ARG A 31 7.39 -17.41 10.30
N VAL A 32 6.42 -16.78 9.63
CA VAL A 32 5.24 -17.43 9.09
C VAL A 32 5.71 -18.27 7.91
N ARG A 33 5.32 -19.55 7.89
CA ARG A 33 5.76 -20.55 6.90
C ARG A 33 5.55 -20.12 5.44
N MET A 34 4.59 -19.21 5.18
CA MET A 34 4.28 -18.64 3.86
C MET A 34 5.15 -17.43 3.46
N LEU A 35 5.78 -16.74 4.41
CA LEU A 35 6.69 -15.60 4.16
C LEU A 35 8.16 -15.97 4.34
N SER A 36 8.46 -17.26 4.45
CA SER A 36 9.82 -17.76 4.69
C SER A 36 10.73 -17.51 3.48
N ASP A 37 10.15 -17.40 2.28
CA ASP A 37 10.87 -17.02 1.08
C ASP A 37 11.09 -15.50 1.00
N PRO A 38 12.35 -15.05 0.89
CA PRO A 38 12.67 -13.63 0.85
C PRO A 38 12.04 -12.92 -0.36
N GLY A 39 11.83 -13.64 -1.48
CA GLY A 39 11.15 -13.10 -2.66
C GLY A 39 9.66 -12.81 -2.44
N VAL A 40 8.98 -13.70 -1.70
CA VAL A 40 7.56 -13.54 -1.36
C VAL A 40 7.37 -12.42 -0.34
N SER A 41 8.23 -12.38 0.70
CA SER A 41 8.17 -11.33 1.73
C SER A 41 8.37 -9.93 1.14
N LEU A 42 9.33 -9.79 0.23
CA LEU A 42 9.61 -8.52 -0.43
C LEU A 42 8.43 -8.07 -1.32
N GLY A 43 7.82 -8.99 -2.07
CA GLY A 43 6.64 -8.70 -2.89
C GLY A 43 5.41 -8.28 -2.08
N VAL A 44 5.11 -9.02 -1.01
CA VAL A 44 3.98 -8.73 -0.10
C VAL A 44 4.20 -7.41 0.65
N GLY A 45 5.42 -7.15 1.12
CA GLY A 45 5.77 -5.92 1.80
C GLY A 45 5.64 -4.68 0.91
N LEU A 46 6.13 -4.74 -0.34
CA LEU A 46 5.97 -3.66 -1.30
C LEU A 46 4.50 -3.42 -1.67
N ALA A 47 3.72 -4.50 -1.86
CA ALA A 47 2.29 -4.40 -2.10
C ALA A 47 1.56 -3.74 -0.91
N SER A 48 1.89 -4.13 0.32
CA SER A 48 1.33 -3.51 1.53
C SER A 48 1.63 -2.01 1.62
N VAL A 49 2.88 -1.60 1.33
CA VAL A 49 3.27 -0.18 1.30
C VAL A 49 2.49 0.58 0.23
N ALA A 50 2.41 0.04 -0.99
CA ALA A 50 1.69 0.66 -2.09
C ALA A 50 0.18 0.81 -1.80
N CYS A 51 -0.42 -0.18 -1.14
CA CYS A 51 -1.81 -0.13 -0.69
C CYS A 51 -2.03 0.99 0.34
N GLY A 52 -1.13 1.13 1.31
CA GLY A 52 -1.17 2.22 2.29
C GLY A 52 -1.14 3.60 1.61
N GLN A 53 -0.29 3.77 0.59
CA GLN A 53 -0.21 5.03 -0.16
C GLN A 53 -1.45 5.31 -0.99
N LEU A 54 -2.05 4.29 -1.61
CA LEU A 54 -3.32 4.41 -2.33
C LEU A 54 -4.45 4.89 -1.41
N VAL A 55 -4.61 4.28 -0.24
CA VAL A 55 -5.65 4.69 0.72
C VAL A 55 -5.45 6.14 1.15
N PHE A 56 -4.20 6.57 1.36
CA PHE A 56 -3.91 7.97 1.69
C PHE A 56 -4.29 8.92 0.54
N MET A 57 -3.92 8.59 -0.70
CA MET A 57 -4.24 9.46 -1.84
C MET A 57 -5.74 9.56 -2.09
N VAL A 58 -6.45 8.43 -2.07
CA VAL A 58 -7.90 8.38 -2.33
C VAL A 58 -8.70 9.03 -1.20
N CYS A 59 -8.36 8.77 0.06
CA CYS A 59 -9.15 9.24 1.19
C CYS A 59 -8.73 10.61 1.74
N VAL A 60 -7.45 10.98 1.60
CA VAL A 60 -6.90 12.23 2.16
C VAL A 60 -6.65 13.26 1.06
N CYS A 61 -5.89 12.92 0.02
CA CYS A 61 -5.53 13.90 -1.01
C CYS A 61 -6.72 14.38 -1.84
N ASP A 62 -7.63 13.48 -2.23
CA ASP A 62 -8.82 13.86 -3.02
C ASP A 62 -9.79 14.76 -2.23
N ARG A 63 -9.82 14.59 -0.90
CA ARG A 63 -10.70 15.31 0.03
C ARG A 63 -10.12 16.66 0.46
N VAL A 64 -8.81 16.78 0.60
CA VAL A 64 -8.12 18.01 1.05
C VAL A 64 -7.74 18.92 -0.13
N PHE A 65 -7.42 18.35 -1.30
CA PHE A 65 -6.93 19.11 -2.46
C PHE A 65 -7.66 18.81 -3.78
N PRO A 66 -9.00 18.95 -3.86
CA PRO A 66 -9.82 18.44 -4.99
C PRO A 66 -9.47 19.01 -6.37
N ARG A 67 -8.86 20.21 -6.45
CA ARG A 67 -8.47 20.86 -7.72
C ARG A 67 -7.02 20.61 -8.15
N ALA A 68 -6.10 20.47 -7.20
CA ALA A 68 -4.70 20.13 -7.48
C ALA A 68 -4.52 18.60 -7.64
N ALA A 69 -5.40 17.83 -6.99
CA ALA A 69 -5.38 16.37 -6.95
C ALA A 69 -5.50 15.74 -8.34
N LYS A 70 -6.44 16.14 -9.20
CA LYS A 70 -6.71 15.39 -10.45
C LYS A 70 -5.51 15.21 -11.39
N ARG A 71 -4.53 16.14 -11.39
CA ARG A 71 -3.31 16.00 -12.22
C ARG A 71 -2.21 15.17 -11.56
N LEU A 72 -2.17 15.10 -10.23
CA LEU A 72 -1.13 14.42 -9.45
C LEU A 72 -1.58 13.05 -8.92
N VAL A 73 -2.86 12.92 -8.59
CA VAL A 73 -3.49 11.70 -8.08
C VAL A 73 -3.59 10.65 -9.17
N VAL A 74 -4.00 11.00 -10.39
CA VAL A 74 -4.11 10.03 -11.50
C VAL A 74 -2.78 9.30 -11.79
N PRO A 75 -1.64 9.99 -12.01
CA PRO A 75 -0.37 9.28 -12.22
C PRO A 75 0.08 8.54 -10.95
N ALA A 76 -0.18 9.08 -9.76
CA ALA A 76 0.24 8.43 -8.53
C ALA A 76 -0.59 7.19 -8.16
N GLU A 77 -1.89 7.19 -8.42
CA GLU A 77 -2.77 6.00 -8.37
C GLU A 77 -2.31 4.95 -9.38
N ALA A 78 -1.97 5.37 -10.61
CA ALA A 78 -1.47 4.45 -11.63
C ALA A 78 -0.13 3.82 -11.21
N ILE A 79 0.80 4.60 -10.65
CA ILE A 79 2.11 4.11 -10.19
C ILE A 79 1.95 3.18 -8.98
N SER A 80 1.19 3.59 -7.97
CA SER A 80 0.98 2.80 -6.75
C SER A 80 0.14 1.55 -7.01
N GLY A 81 -0.90 1.64 -7.84
CA GLY A 81 -1.65 0.48 -8.32
C GLY A 81 -0.80 -0.46 -9.17
N GLY A 82 0.07 0.08 -10.03
CA GLY A 82 1.03 -0.71 -10.80
C GLY A 82 2.04 -1.44 -9.91
N LEU A 83 2.61 -0.75 -8.92
CA LEU A 83 3.52 -1.34 -7.93
C LEU A 83 2.82 -2.41 -7.08
N PHE A 84 1.56 -2.19 -6.71
CA PHE A 84 0.75 -3.17 -5.99
C PHE A 84 0.53 -4.43 -6.84
N ALA A 85 0.09 -4.27 -8.09
CA ALA A 85 -0.14 -5.39 -9.00
C ALA A 85 1.16 -6.15 -9.32
N LEU A 86 2.26 -5.44 -9.52
CA LEU A 86 3.59 -6.05 -9.73
C LEU A 86 4.07 -6.80 -8.49
N GLY A 87 3.92 -6.23 -7.29
CA GLY A 87 4.27 -6.89 -6.04
C GLY A 87 3.46 -8.18 -5.81
N LEU A 88 2.16 -8.15 -6.11
CA LEU A 88 1.30 -9.33 -6.05
C LEU A 88 1.68 -10.38 -7.09
N LEU A 89 1.86 -9.99 -8.35
CA LEU A 89 2.28 -10.90 -9.42
C LEU A 89 3.62 -11.56 -9.09
N TRP A 90 4.59 -10.77 -8.62
CA TRP A 90 5.90 -11.26 -8.21
C TRP A 90 5.80 -12.27 -7.06
N SER A 91 5.02 -11.95 -6.03
CA SER A 91 4.78 -12.86 -4.90
C SER A 91 4.08 -14.15 -5.32
N GLY A 92 3.11 -14.08 -6.23
CA GLY A 92 2.39 -15.24 -6.74
C GLY A 92 3.25 -16.15 -7.62
N VAL A 93 4.12 -15.58 -8.45
CA VAL A 93 5.09 -16.35 -9.24
C VAL A 93 6.07 -17.08 -8.32
N PHE A 94 6.66 -16.38 -7.33
CA PHE A 94 7.57 -17.04 -6.40
C PHE A 94 6.90 -18.12 -5.55
N ALA A 95 5.65 -17.90 -5.11
CA ALA A 95 4.90 -18.91 -4.35
C ALA A 95 4.51 -20.15 -5.18
N LEU A 96 4.51 -20.07 -6.52
CA LEU A 96 4.21 -21.19 -7.42
C LEU A 96 5.46 -21.97 -7.86
N PHE A 97 6.63 -21.33 -7.84
CA PHE A 97 7.89 -21.90 -8.37
C PHE A 97 9.01 -22.09 -7.33
N GLY A 98 8.83 -21.60 -6.09
CA GLY A 98 9.73 -21.84 -4.95
C GLY A 98 9.21 -22.96 -4.06
#